data_AF-A0A8S3J8H9-F1
#
_entry.id   AF-A0A8S3J8H9-F1
#
_cell.length_a   1.000
_cell.length_b   1.000
_cell.length_c   1.000
_cell.angle_alpha   90.00
_cell.angle_beta   90.00
_cell.angle_gamma   90.00
#
_symmetry.space_group_name_H-M   'P 1'
#
loop_
_entity.id
_entity.type
_entity.pdbx_description
1 polymer ?
#
loop_
_entity_poly.entity_id
_entity_poly.type
_entity_poly.pdbx_seq_one_letter_code
_entity_poly.pdbx_strand_id
1 'polypeptide(L)' 'MSSSDTDETPKISFLISDKKKRLLVIDGCIHQQNKFTAKVSYWLCEIKLCNAGVHLNSDDQFLKYTENPHTHMS' A
#
# COMPACT_ATOMS: atom_id res chain seq x y z
N MET A 1 11.70 -30.08 9.46
CA MET A 1 10.44 -29.50 9.99
C MET A 1 10.77 -28.11 10.47
N SER A 2 10.10 -27.11 9.89
CA SER A 2 9.76 -25.79 10.48
C SER A 2 9.45 -24.83 9.32
N SER A 3 8.28 -25.02 8.71
CA SER A 3 7.62 -23.99 7.92
C SER A 3 6.80 -23.18 8.92
N SER A 4 7.28 -21.99 9.25
CA SER A 4 6.49 -21.00 10.00
C SER A 4 6.41 -19.75 9.13
N ASP A 5 5.73 -19.89 7.98
CA ASP A 5 5.22 -18.77 7.22
C ASP A 5 4.06 -18.19 8.03
N THR A 6 4.32 -17.14 8.82
CA THR A 6 3.27 -16.28 9.33
C THR A 6 2.66 -15.55 8.14
N ASP A 7 1.60 -16.13 7.58
CA ASP A 7 0.70 -15.53 6.59
C ASP A 7 -0.12 -14.39 7.25
N GLU A 8 0.57 -13.40 7.79
CA GLU A 8 -0.07 -12.20 8.31
C GLU A 8 -0.25 -11.25 7.13
N THR A 9 -1.42 -11.35 6.49
CA THR A 9 -1.84 -10.36 5.51
C THR A 9 -1.75 -8.97 6.14
N PRO A 10 -1.05 -8.01 5.53
CA PRO A 10 -0.82 -6.72 6.15
C PRO A 10 -2.14 -5.99 6.39
N LYS A 11 -2.25 -5.35 7.57
CA LYS A 11 -3.47 -4.66 7.96
C LYS A 11 -3.60 -3.36 7.16
N ILE A 12 -4.60 -3.31 6.30
CA ILE A 12 -4.93 -2.12 5.52
C ILE A 12 -6.06 -1.32 6.17
N SER A 13 -6.01 0.00 6.05
CA SER A 13 -7.14 0.88 6.34
C SER A 13 -7.13 2.08 5.39
N PHE A 14 -8.26 2.79 5.31
CA PHE A 14 -8.41 3.94 4.41
C PHE A 14 -8.74 5.20 5.18
N LEU A 15 -8.14 6.30 4.77
CA LEU A 15 -8.42 7.64 5.28
C LEU A 15 -8.90 8.53 4.14
N ILE A 16 -9.76 9.50 4.46
CA ILE A 16 -10.14 10.56 3.53
C ILE A 16 -9.41 11.82 3.98
N SER A 17 -8.54 12.34 3.11
CA SER A 17 -7.87 13.61 3.34
C SER A 17 -8.84 14.80 3.24
N ASP A 18 -8.45 15.95 3.77
CA ASP A 18 -9.22 17.21 3.69
C ASP A 18 -9.57 17.61 2.24
N LYS A 19 -8.75 17.17 1.28
CA LYS A 19 -8.99 17.38 -0.16
C LYS A 19 -9.89 16.31 -0.80
N LYS A 20 -10.61 15.53 0.02
CA LYS A 20 -11.45 14.40 -0.39
C LYS A 20 -10.71 13.31 -1.17
N LYS A 21 -9.37 13.26 -1.07
CA LYS A 21 -8.59 12.16 -1.66
C LYS A 21 -8.56 10.97 -0.71
N ARG A 22 -8.79 9.78 -1.25
CA ARG A 22 -8.64 8.51 -0.54
C ARG A 22 -7.16 8.16 -0.39
N LEU A 23 -6.76 7.84 0.83
CA LEU A 23 -5.40 7.45 1.21
C LEU A 23 -5.44 6.03 1.76
N LEU A 24 -4.45 5.22 1.39
CA LEU A 24 -4.24 3.87 1.93
C LEU A 24 -3.22 3.94 3.07
N VAL A 25 -3.56 3.33 4.20
CA VAL A 25 -2.64 3.13 5.33
C VAL A 25 -2.34 1.65 5.45
N ILE A 26 -1.07 1.29 5.39
CA ILE A 26 -0.57 -0.08 5.50
C ILE A 26 0.81 -0.02 6.15
N ASP A 27 1.05 -0.86 7.16
CA ASP A 27 2.28 -0.90 7.97
C ASP A 27 2.75 0.47 8.50
N GLY A 28 1.79 1.33 8.87
CA GLY A 28 2.07 2.68 9.35
C GLY A 28 2.47 3.69 8.27
N CYS A 29 2.54 3.28 7.00
CA CYS A 29 2.84 4.14 5.87
C CYS A 29 1.57 4.58 5.13
N ILE A 30 1.54 5.87 4.76
CA ILE A 30 0.46 6.45 3.96
C ILE A 30 0.83 6.41 2.48
N HIS A 31 -0.11 5.94 1.67
CA HIS A 31 0.01 5.84 0.24
C HIS A 31 -1.13 6.58 -0.48
N GLN A 32 -0.81 7.28 -1.55
CA GLN A 32 -1.76 7.93 -2.44
C GLN A 32 -2.05 7.05 -3.65
N GLN A 33 -3.30 7.04 -4.11
CA GLN A 33 -3.66 6.33 -5.33
C GLN A 33 -3.02 7.01 -6.54
N ASN A 34 -2.18 6.25 -7.27
CA ASN A 34 -1.50 6.73 -8.46
C ASN A 34 -2.24 6.34 -9.74
N LYS A 35 -2.70 5.09 -9.82
CA LYS A 35 -3.42 4.56 -10.99
C LYS A 35 -4.49 3.57 -10.54
N PHE A 36 -5.55 3.46 -11.34
CA PHE A 36 -6.56 2.41 -11.19
C PHE A 36 -6.82 1.72 -12.52
N THR A 37 -7.08 0.43 -12.46
CA THR A 37 -7.54 -0.41 -13.56
C THR A 37 -8.71 -1.24 -13.06
N ALA A 38 -9.43 -1.91 -13.96
CA ALA A 38 -10.57 -2.76 -13.59
C ALA A 38 -10.23 -3.88 -12.57
N LYS A 39 -8.95 -4.26 -12.43
CA LYS A 39 -8.51 -5.36 -11.57
C LYS A 39 -7.61 -4.95 -10.42
N VAL A 40 -6.90 -3.83 -10.58
CA VAL A 40 -5.80 -3.44 -9.68
C VAL A 40 -5.83 -1.94 -9.44
N SER A 41 -5.72 -1.55 -8.17
CA SER A 41 -5.41 -0.20 -7.73
C SER A 41 -3.93 -0.11 -7.34
N TYR A 42 -3.26 0.92 -7.85
CA TYR A 42 -1.83 1.17 -7.64
C TYR A 42 -1.68 2.35 -6.70
N TRP A 43 -0.96 2.13 -5.61
CA TRP A 43 -0.75 3.09 -4.54
C TRP A 43 0.75 3.34 -4.38
N LEU A 44 1.15 4.61 -4.24
CA LEU A 44 2.53 5.02 -4.02
C LEU A 44 2.64 5.76 -2.71
N CYS A 45 3.77 5.61 -2.04
CA CYS A 45 4.06 6.31 -0.80
C CYS A 45 3.86 7.83 -0.98
N GLU A 46 3.22 8.46 0.00
CA GLU A 46 2.99 9.91 -0.03
C GLU A 46 4.29 10.73 0.17
N ILE A 47 5.32 10.13 0.77
CA ILE A 47 6.59 10.80 1.03
C ILE A 47 7.31 11.10 -0.29
N LYS A 48 7.71 12.36 -0.47
CA LYS A 48 8.44 12.81 -1.66
C LYS A 48 9.71 11.98 -1.85
N LEU A 49 10.00 11.61 -3.10
CA LEU A 49 11.14 10.81 -3.51
C LEU A 49 11.11 9.35 -3.00
N CYS A 50 10.01 8.91 -2.40
CA CYS A 50 9.78 7.50 -2.09
C CYS A 50 9.00 6.83 -3.23
N ASN A 51 9.58 5.77 -3.80
CA ASN A 51 8.95 4.99 -4.88
C ASN A 51 8.34 3.68 -4.38
N ALA A 52 8.28 3.48 -3.06
CA ALA A 52 7.59 2.35 -2.47
C ALA A 52 6.10 2.40 -2.80
N GLY A 53 5.53 1.26 -3.15
CA GLY A 53 4.16 1.15 -3.59
C GLY A 53 3.50 -0.15 -3.18
N VAL A 54 2.18 -0.13 -3.27
CA VAL A 54 1.29 -1.23 -2.89
C VAL A 54 0.23 -1.41 -3.96
N HIS A 55 -0.06 -2.65 -4.30
CA HIS A 55 -1.15 -3.01 -5.19
C HIS A 55 -2.28 -3.63 -4.38
N LEU A 56 -3.51 -3.16 -4.60
CA LEU A 56 -4.71 -3.83 -4.11
C LEU A 56 -5.54 -4.33 -5.30
N ASN A 57 -6.40 -5.32 -5.07
CA ASN A 57 -7.38 -5.75 -6.08
C ASN A 57 -8.56 -4.76 -6.16
N SER A 58 -9.58 -5.10 -6.95
CA SER A 58 -10.81 -4.31 -7.10
C SER A 58 -11.66 -4.24 -5.82
N ASP A 59 -11.49 -5.22 -4.92
CA ASP A 59 -12.18 -5.32 -3.64
C ASP A 59 -11.33 -4.75 -2.49
N ASP A 60 -10.33 -3.93 -2.84
CA ASP A 60 -9.39 -3.29 -1.93
C ASP A 60 -8.56 -4.26 -1.07
N GLN A 61 -8.41 -5.52 -1.45
CA GLN A 61 -7.56 -6.48 -0.73
C GLN A 61 -6.11 -6.36 -1.19
N PHE A 62 -5.18 -6.49 -0.24
CA PHE A 62 -3.75 -6.47 -0.50
C PHE A 62 -3.35 -7.56 -1.51
N LEU A 63 -2.57 -7.18 -2.52
CA LEU A 63 -1.97 -8.11 -3.48
C LEU A 63 -0.47 -8.25 -3.27
N LYS A 64 0.26 -7.13 -3.28
CA LYS A 64 1.72 -7.11 -3.10
C LYS A 64 2.27 -5.71 -2.84
N TYR A 65 3.47 -5.67 -2.26
CA TYR A 65 4.37 -4.53 -2.33
C TYR A 65 5.06 -4.46 -3.70
N THR A 66 5.47 -3.27 -4.10
CA THR A 66 6.46 -3.09 -5.17
C THR A 66 7.85 -3.46 -4.67
N GLU A 67 8.78 -3.75 -5.57
CA GLU A 67 10.17 -4.07 -5.24
C GLU A 67 10.97 -2.88 -4.67
N ASN A 68 10.42 -1.67 -4.72
CA ASN A 68 11.06 -0.48 -4.16
C ASN A 68 10.84 -0.40 -2.63
N PRO A 69 11.91 -0.41 -1.81
CA PRO A 69 11.79 -0.22 -0.38
C PRO A 69 11.49 1.24 -0.02
N HIS A 70 10.94 1.46 1.18
CA HIS A 70 10.79 2.81 1.74
C HIS A 70 12.18 3.40 2.05
N THR A 71 12.48 4.56 1.48
CA THR A 71 13.78 5.25 1.66
C THR A 71 13.84 6.15 2.91
N HIS A 72 12.73 6.25 3.65
CA HIS A 72 12.57 7.16 4.79
C HIS A 72 12.25 6.44 6.10
N MET A 73 12.25 5.10 6.09
CA MET A 73 12.15 4.30 7.30
C MET A 73 13.55 3.79 7.63
N SER A 74 14.17 4.42 8.62
CA SER A 74 15.50 4.11 9.15
C SER A 74 15.39 3.55 10.55
#